data_AF-A0A925HKJ6-F1
#
_entry.id   AF-A0A925HKJ6-F1
#
_cell.length_a   1.000
_cell.length_b   1.000
_cell.length_c   1.000
_cell.angle_alpha   90.00
_cell.angle_beta   90.00
_cell.angle_gamma   90.00
#
_symmetry.space_group_name_H-M   'P 1'
#
loop_
_entity.id
_entity.type
_entity.pdbx_description
1 polymer ?
#
loop_
_entity_poly.entity_id
_entity_poly.type
_entity_poly.pdbx_seq_one_letter_code
_entity_poly.pdbx_strand_id
1 'polypeptide(L)'
;MAIAKHVHPEMVEPYDAAKDGARASEWPGFLPHAIAEQYDKVRSSLLTYRTLEAINEPERAHQLELARLNVIHHMGMLSHFVGDAAQPLHTTKHHHGWVGENPAGYTKDYGFHSYIDTAIVELHEFTYASLRPGMTYSRTVTPANPWTDTLDHIRRSNQKVEPLYIMERDGTLKRDAGKAFISERLIDGAETLAALYKAAWESSGPTEQDILSFLKFNNLRSELLPASAHPAPSGPPPAGAASPIGAPATTPAPAK
;
A
#
# COMPACT_ATOMS: atom_id res chain seq x y z
N MET A 1 -18.95 9.52 7.14
CA MET A 1 -19.93 8.92 8.08
C MET A 1 -20.90 9.92 8.72
N ALA A 2 -20.68 11.24 8.67
CA ALA A 2 -21.62 12.22 9.22
C ALA A 2 -22.95 12.19 8.46
N ILE A 3 -22.88 12.11 7.12
CA ILE A 3 -24.05 11.90 6.26
C ILE A 3 -24.68 10.53 6.55
N ALA A 4 -23.90 9.44 6.64
CA ALA A 4 -24.45 8.12 6.93
C ALA A 4 -25.11 8.03 8.31
N LYS A 5 -24.52 8.60 9.37
CA LYS A 5 -25.13 8.71 10.71
C LYS A 5 -26.38 9.59 10.70
N HIS A 6 -26.41 10.62 9.86
CA HIS A 6 -27.56 11.51 9.73
C HIS A 6 -28.71 10.86 8.96
N VAL A 7 -28.39 10.15 7.87
CA VAL A 7 -29.37 9.55 6.95
C VAL A 7 -29.82 8.16 7.41
N HIS A 8 -28.93 7.40 8.06
CA HIS A 8 -29.16 6.04 8.56
C HIS A 8 -28.72 5.88 10.03
N PRO A 9 -29.27 6.67 10.97
CA PRO A 9 -28.92 6.56 12.39
C PRO A 9 -29.20 5.17 12.99
N GLU A 10 -30.17 4.43 12.43
CA GLU A 10 -30.54 3.07 12.84
C GLU A 10 -29.45 2.03 12.52
N MET A 11 -28.56 2.32 11.58
CA MET A 11 -27.50 1.41 11.13
C MET A 11 -26.17 1.64 11.85
N VAL A 12 -26.11 2.63 12.76
CA VAL A 12 -24.88 3.06 13.43
C VAL A 12 -25.09 3.05 14.94
N GLU A 13 -24.37 2.14 15.61
CA GLU A 13 -24.34 2.11 17.08
C GLU A 13 -23.85 3.44 17.67
N PRO A 14 -24.34 3.82 18.87
CA PRO A 14 -23.81 4.98 19.57
C PRO A 14 -22.30 4.88 19.81
N TYR A 15 -21.61 6.02 19.73
CA TYR A 15 -20.17 6.08 19.99
C TYR A 15 -19.82 5.55 21.38
N ASP A 16 -18.89 4.59 21.46
CA ASP A 16 -18.34 4.08 22.71
C ASP A 16 -16.88 4.54 22.86
N ALA A 17 -16.70 5.65 23.58
CA ALA A 17 -15.39 6.25 23.81
C ALA A 17 -14.39 5.32 24.54
N ALA A 18 -14.88 4.31 25.27
CA ALA A 18 -14.02 3.36 25.96
C ALA A 18 -13.39 2.34 24.99
N LYS A 19 -13.98 2.13 23.81
CA LYS A 19 -13.52 1.15 22.80
C LYS A 19 -12.76 1.78 21.64
N ASP A 20 -12.77 3.10 21.53
CA ASP A 20 -12.13 3.84 20.44
C ASP A 20 -11.43 5.09 20.97
N GLY A 21 -10.36 4.86 21.76
CA GLY A 21 -9.55 5.92 22.36
C GLY A 21 -8.88 6.85 21.34
N ALA A 22 -8.74 6.40 20.09
CA ALA A 22 -8.21 7.18 18.98
C ALA A 22 -9.29 7.94 18.17
N ARG A 23 -10.58 7.72 18.45
CA ARG A 23 -11.73 8.29 17.70
C ARG A 23 -11.68 7.97 16.20
N ALA A 24 -11.15 6.81 15.83
CA ALA A 24 -10.88 6.42 14.46
C ALA A 24 -11.81 5.30 13.97
N SER A 25 -12.35 4.46 14.86
CA SER A 25 -13.21 3.31 14.51
C SER A 25 -14.60 3.73 14.05
N GLU A 26 -15.02 4.95 14.38
CA GLU A 26 -16.28 5.53 13.93
C GLU A 26 -16.34 5.95 12.46
N TRP A 27 -15.22 5.93 11.74
CA TRP A 27 -15.16 6.50 10.39
C TRP A 27 -14.63 5.46 9.40
N PRO A 28 -15.15 5.44 8.16
CA PRO A 28 -14.48 4.69 7.11
C PRO A 28 -13.05 5.21 7.00
N GLY A 29 -12.09 4.29 6.93
CA GLY A 29 -10.68 4.62 6.80
C GLY A 29 -10.37 5.39 5.51
N PHE A 30 -9.12 5.83 5.38
CA PHE A 30 -8.67 6.67 4.28
C PHE A 30 -8.12 5.90 3.07
N LEU A 31 -8.38 4.59 2.97
CA LEU A 31 -7.84 3.75 1.90
C LEU A 31 -8.03 4.33 0.47
N PRO A 32 -9.21 4.85 0.06
CA PRO A 32 -9.33 5.49 -1.25
C PRO A 32 -8.40 6.69 -1.45
N HIS A 33 -8.23 7.51 -0.40
CA HIS A 33 -7.35 8.68 -0.42
C HIS A 33 -5.89 8.26 -0.47
N ALA A 34 -5.50 7.24 0.30
CA ALA A 34 -4.16 6.69 0.30
C ALA A 34 -3.76 6.17 -1.08
N ILE A 35 -4.63 5.44 -1.78
CA ILE A 35 -4.36 4.96 -3.14
C ILE A 35 -4.21 6.13 -4.12
N ALA A 36 -5.13 7.10 -4.10
CA ALA A 36 -5.07 8.26 -5.00
C ALA A 36 -3.81 9.11 -4.76
N GLU A 37 -3.46 9.36 -3.50
CA GLU A 37 -2.25 10.11 -3.12
C GLU A 37 -0.97 9.37 -3.53
N GLN A 38 -0.89 8.06 -3.28
CA GLN A 38 0.28 7.28 -3.68
C GLN A 38 0.41 7.15 -5.20
N TYR A 39 -0.70 7.10 -5.93
CA TYR A 39 -0.68 7.20 -7.39
C TYR A 39 -0.04 8.51 -7.85
N ASP A 40 -0.46 9.65 -7.28
CA ASP A 40 0.11 10.94 -7.64
C ASP A 40 1.59 11.06 -7.26
N LYS A 41 2.02 10.45 -6.14
CA LYS A 41 3.43 10.34 -5.76
C LYS A 41 4.25 9.52 -6.75
N VAL A 42 3.72 8.40 -7.24
CA VAL A 42 4.35 7.61 -8.31
C VAL A 42 4.46 8.45 -9.59
N ARG A 43 3.37 9.09 -10.04
CA ARG A 43 3.37 9.96 -11.23
C ARG A 43 4.40 11.08 -11.11
N SER A 44 4.43 11.78 -9.98
CA SER A 44 5.36 12.89 -9.73
C SER A 44 6.82 12.43 -9.68
N SER A 45 7.09 11.27 -9.08
CA SER A 45 8.44 10.70 -9.02
C SER A 45 8.91 10.27 -10.41
N LEU A 46 8.02 9.66 -11.21
CA LEU A 46 8.30 9.32 -12.60
C LEU A 46 8.60 10.56 -13.44
N LEU A 47 7.84 11.65 -13.27
CA LEU A 47 8.10 12.90 -13.96
C LEU A 47 9.50 13.44 -13.64
N THR A 48 9.90 13.40 -12.38
CA THR A 48 11.25 13.82 -11.94
C THR A 48 12.33 12.94 -12.55
N TYR A 49 12.17 11.61 -12.48
CA TYR A 49 13.09 10.65 -13.10
C TYR A 49 13.24 10.91 -14.59
N ARG A 50 12.13 11.05 -15.33
CA ARG A 50 12.12 11.27 -16.78
C ARG A 50 12.65 12.64 -17.18
N THR A 51 12.48 13.65 -16.33
CA THR A 51 13.09 14.98 -16.52
C THR A 51 14.61 14.89 -16.45
N LEU A 52 15.14 14.22 -15.42
CA LEU A 52 16.57 14.01 -15.25
C LEU A 52 17.17 13.15 -16.37
N GLU A 53 16.44 12.11 -16.80
CA GLU A 53 16.80 11.26 -17.94
C GLU A 53 16.86 12.06 -19.25
N ALA A 54 15.90 12.97 -19.47
CA ALA A 54 15.89 13.84 -20.66
C ALA A 54 17.01 14.90 -20.65
N ILE A 55 17.36 15.45 -19.48
CA ILE A 55 18.48 16.38 -19.32
C ILE A 55 19.81 15.68 -19.61
N ASN A 56 19.98 14.44 -19.13
CA ASN A 56 21.12 13.58 -19.44
C ASN A 56 22.51 14.21 -19.19
N GLU A 57 22.64 14.98 -18.11
CA GLU A 57 23.89 15.63 -17.70
C GLU A 57 24.69 14.72 -16.73
N PRO A 58 26.00 14.49 -16.98
CA PRO A 58 26.83 13.67 -16.10
C PRO A 58 26.87 14.14 -14.64
N GLU A 59 26.83 15.46 -14.40
CA GLU A 59 26.83 16.03 -13.05
C GLU A 59 25.58 15.67 -12.23
N ARG A 60 24.51 15.22 -12.91
CA ARG A 60 23.24 14.82 -12.29
C ARG A 60 23.07 13.32 -12.17
N ALA A 61 24.09 12.52 -12.49
CA ALA A 61 24.00 11.06 -12.44
C ALA A 61 23.52 10.53 -11.07
N HIS A 62 23.98 11.15 -9.97
CA HIS A 62 23.52 10.79 -8.63
C HIS A 62 22.04 11.17 -8.38
N GLN A 63 21.58 12.32 -8.90
CA GLN A 63 20.17 12.71 -8.79
C GLN A 63 19.27 11.76 -9.58
N LEU A 64 19.71 11.33 -10.76
CA LEU A 64 18.98 10.37 -11.59
C LEU A 64 18.81 9.02 -10.87
N GLU A 65 19.88 8.51 -10.23
CA GLU A 65 19.79 7.26 -9.46
C GLU A 65 18.88 7.41 -8.24
N LEU A 66 18.98 8.50 -7.48
CA LEU A 66 18.07 8.75 -6.36
C LEU A 66 16.61 8.90 -6.81
N ALA A 67 16.36 9.54 -7.96
CA ALA A 67 15.01 9.63 -8.54
C ALA A 67 14.46 8.24 -8.89
N ARG A 68 15.31 7.34 -9.43
CA ARG A 68 14.93 5.96 -9.71
C ARG A 68 14.54 5.21 -8.43
N LEU A 69 15.30 5.37 -7.35
CA LEU A 69 15.00 4.76 -6.05
C LEU A 69 13.68 5.31 -5.45
N ASN A 70 13.42 6.61 -5.59
CA ASN A 70 12.15 7.21 -5.17
C ASN A 70 10.95 6.64 -5.93
N VAL A 71 11.09 6.44 -7.25
CA VAL A 71 10.05 5.75 -8.05
C VAL A 71 9.77 4.36 -7.48
N ILE A 72 10.81 3.55 -7.25
CA ILE A 72 10.66 2.19 -6.70
C ILE A 72 9.98 2.21 -5.32
N HIS A 73 10.36 3.14 -4.45
CA HIS A 73 9.75 3.30 -3.13
C HIS A 73 8.25 3.60 -3.23
N HIS A 74 7.86 4.60 -4.03
CA HIS A 74 6.46 4.98 -4.18
C HIS A 74 5.63 3.91 -4.90
N MET A 75 6.23 3.18 -5.85
CA MET A 75 5.60 1.99 -6.42
C MET A 75 5.31 0.96 -5.33
N GLY A 76 6.29 0.65 -4.47
CA GLY A 76 6.08 -0.22 -3.31
C GLY A 76 4.92 0.21 -2.41
N MET A 77 4.86 1.50 -2.05
CA MET A 77 3.77 2.04 -1.23
C MET A 77 2.40 1.94 -1.91
N LEU A 78 2.31 2.27 -3.20
CA LEU A 78 1.06 2.12 -3.95
C LEU A 78 0.63 0.65 -4.02
N SER A 79 1.57 -0.28 -4.26
CA SER A 79 1.28 -1.70 -4.35
C SER A 79 0.67 -2.28 -3.08
N HIS A 80 1.15 -1.81 -1.91
CA HIS A 80 0.63 -2.22 -0.61
C HIS A 80 -0.86 -1.88 -0.46
N PHE A 81 -1.23 -0.60 -0.65
CA PHE A 81 -2.63 -0.18 -0.50
C PHE A 81 -3.57 -0.79 -1.55
N VAL A 82 -3.11 -0.96 -2.79
CA VAL A 82 -3.92 -1.61 -3.84
C VAL A 82 -4.10 -3.10 -3.55
N GLY A 83 -3.08 -3.75 -2.99
CA GLY A 83 -3.12 -5.14 -2.52
C GLY A 83 -4.12 -5.32 -1.37
N ASP A 84 -4.02 -4.51 -0.33
CA ASP A 84 -4.97 -4.52 0.80
C ASP A 84 -6.40 -4.28 0.31
N ALA A 85 -6.61 -3.33 -0.61
CA ALA A 85 -7.92 -3.06 -1.19
C ALA A 85 -8.52 -4.26 -1.95
N ALA A 86 -7.71 -5.19 -2.45
CA ALA A 86 -8.18 -6.41 -3.10
C ALA A 86 -8.65 -7.49 -2.10
N GLN A 87 -8.34 -7.35 -0.81
CA GLN A 87 -8.78 -8.26 0.24
C GLN A 87 -10.16 -7.81 0.76
N PRO A 88 -11.23 -8.62 0.60
CA PRO A 88 -12.59 -8.18 0.95
C PRO A 88 -12.76 -7.65 2.38
N LEU A 89 -12.10 -8.27 3.36
CA LEU A 89 -12.17 -7.92 4.78
C LEU A 89 -11.50 -6.57 5.09
N HIS A 90 -10.64 -6.03 4.22
CA HIS A 90 -10.09 -4.67 4.36
C HIS A 90 -11.07 -3.58 3.91
N THR A 91 -12.25 -3.96 3.41
CA THR A 91 -13.26 -3.01 2.87
C THR A 91 -14.57 -3.01 3.66
N THR A 92 -14.60 -3.62 4.85
CA THR A 92 -15.84 -3.83 5.62
C THR A 92 -15.63 -3.67 7.12
N LYS A 93 -16.72 -3.40 7.84
CA LYS A 93 -16.74 -3.48 9.31
C LYS A 93 -16.65 -4.93 9.81
N HIS A 94 -17.00 -5.92 8.99
CA HIS A 94 -16.91 -7.35 9.33
C HIS A 94 -15.51 -7.91 9.07
N HIS A 95 -14.48 -7.19 9.49
CA HIS A 95 -13.09 -7.49 9.15
C HIS A 95 -12.54 -8.64 10.00
N HIS A 96 -12.77 -8.62 11.32
CA HIS A 96 -12.39 -9.68 12.27
C HIS A 96 -13.55 -10.65 12.57
N GLY A 97 -14.33 -11.06 11.57
CA GLY A 97 -15.56 -11.82 11.79
C GLY A 97 -16.83 -10.96 11.76
N TRP A 98 -17.98 -11.63 11.66
CA TRP A 98 -19.27 -10.98 11.48
C TRP A 98 -19.73 -10.22 12.74
N VAL A 99 -20.30 -9.03 12.54
CA VAL A 99 -20.72 -8.11 13.62
C VAL A 99 -22.17 -7.70 13.40
N GLY A 100 -22.98 -7.66 14.45
CA GLY A 100 -24.41 -7.33 14.37
C GLY A 100 -25.30 -8.55 14.09
N GLU A 101 -26.48 -8.30 13.50
CA GLU A 101 -27.42 -9.36 13.13
C GLU A 101 -26.77 -10.36 12.18
N ASN A 102 -26.96 -11.65 12.46
CA ASN A 102 -26.32 -12.73 11.72
C ASN A 102 -27.28 -13.92 11.53
N PRO A 103 -28.41 -13.74 10.81
CA PRO A 103 -29.37 -14.82 10.56
C PRO A 103 -28.78 -15.93 9.67
N ALA A 104 -27.75 -15.62 8.87
CA ALA A 104 -27.10 -16.56 7.97
C ALA A 104 -26.02 -17.44 8.63
N GLY A 105 -25.70 -17.21 9.91
CA GLY A 105 -24.79 -18.03 10.69
C GLY A 105 -23.31 -17.89 10.30
N TYR A 106 -22.87 -16.72 9.85
CA TYR A 106 -21.48 -16.47 9.49
C TYR A 106 -20.53 -16.51 10.70
N THR A 107 -19.26 -16.84 10.45
CA THR A 107 -18.26 -16.89 11.53
C THR A 107 -18.13 -15.54 12.24
N LYS A 108 -18.01 -15.59 13.56
CA LYS A 108 -17.69 -14.45 14.44
C LYS A 108 -16.26 -14.55 14.99
N ASP A 109 -15.46 -15.47 14.46
CA ASP A 109 -14.09 -15.67 14.90
C ASP A 109 -13.24 -14.44 14.57
N TYR A 110 -12.63 -13.88 15.61
CA TYR A 110 -11.75 -12.72 15.52
C TYR A 110 -10.53 -12.99 14.62
N GLY A 111 -10.07 -14.26 14.56
CA GLY A 111 -8.93 -14.68 13.74
C GLY A 111 -9.21 -14.75 12.24
N PHE A 112 -10.46 -14.54 11.80
CA PHE A 112 -10.81 -14.69 10.38
C PHE A 112 -10.05 -13.73 9.46
N HIS A 113 -9.82 -12.49 9.90
CA HIS A 113 -9.01 -11.51 9.15
C HIS A 113 -7.61 -12.04 8.84
N SER A 114 -6.88 -12.38 9.89
CA SER A 114 -5.49 -12.88 9.78
C SER A 114 -5.42 -14.18 8.98
N TYR A 115 -6.43 -15.03 9.09
CA TYR A 115 -6.49 -16.28 8.34
C TYR A 115 -6.53 -16.02 6.82
N ILE A 116 -7.30 -15.02 6.38
CA ILE A 116 -7.38 -14.65 4.97
C ILE A 116 -6.10 -13.96 4.48
N ASP A 117 -5.45 -13.15 5.32
CA ASP A 117 -4.22 -12.44 4.93
C ASP A 117 -3.01 -13.39 4.81
N THR A 118 -3.02 -14.54 5.49
CA THR A 118 -1.83 -15.39 5.63
C THR A 118 -2.12 -16.87 5.33
N ALA A 119 -2.76 -17.57 6.27
CA ALA A 119 -2.87 -19.03 6.24
C ALA A 119 -3.61 -19.56 5.00
N ILE A 120 -4.61 -18.86 4.47
CA ILE A 120 -5.31 -19.30 3.25
C ILE A 120 -4.41 -19.21 2.01
N VAL A 121 -3.49 -18.25 1.97
CA VAL A 121 -2.55 -18.06 0.86
C VAL A 121 -1.51 -19.17 0.86
N GLU A 122 -1.01 -19.52 2.05
CA GLU A 122 -0.11 -20.66 2.26
C GLU A 122 -0.79 -21.99 1.92
N LEU A 123 -2.02 -22.21 2.43
CA LEU A 123 -2.79 -23.42 2.20
C LEU A 123 -3.03 -23.70 0.71
N HIS A 124 -3.28 -22.66 -0.08
CA HIS A 124 -3.51 -22.78 -1.52
C HIS A 124 -2.23 -22.76 -2.36
N GLU A 125 -1.07 -22.60 -1.74
CA GLU A 125 0.26 -22.62 -2.37
C GLU A 125 0.38 -21.61 -3.53
N PHE A 126 -0.08 -20.37 -3.32
CA PHE A 126 0.00 -19.36 -4.36
C PHE A 126 1.44 -18.97 -4.69
N THR A 127 1.74 -18.93 -5.99
CA THR A 127 3.02 -18.46 -6.52
C THR A 127 2.78 -17.48 -7.65
N TYR A 128 3.81 -16.73 -8.03
CA TYR A 128 3.75 -15.92 -9.25
C TYR A 128 3.34 -16.76 -10.48
N ALA A 129 3.93 -17.95 -10.62
CA ALA A 129 3.65 -18.84 -11.76
C ALA A 129 2.20 -19.35 -11.78
N SER A 130 1.56 -19.57 -10.62
CA SER A 130 0.16 -20.01 -10.57
C SER A 130 -0.83 -18.89 -10.90
N LEU A 131 -0.50 -17.64 -10.59
CA LEU A 131 -1.40 -16.49 -10.78
C LEU A 131 -1.22 -15.81 -12.13
N ARG A 132 0.02 -15.76 -12.64
CA ARG A 132 0.39 -15.04 -13.87
C ARG A 132 -0.46 -15.41 -15.11
N PRO A 133 -0.87 -16.67 -15.33
CA PRO A 133 -1.72 -17.04 -16.47
C PRO A 133 -3.11 -16.39 -16.46
N GLY A 134 -3.62 -16.00 -15.29
CA GLY A 134 -4.92 -15.35 -15.15
C GLY A 134 -4.90 -13.84 -15.43
N MET A 135 -3.71 -13.24 -15.57
CA MET A 135 -3.56 -11.81 -15.86
C MET A 135 -3.89 -11.51 -17.34
N THR A 136 -4.86 -10.63 -17.57
CA THR A 136 -5.27 -10.16 -18.91
C THR A 136 -4.72 -8.77 -19.24
N TYR A 137 -4.40 -7.97 -18.22
CA TYR A 137 -3.98 -6.56 -18.37
C TYR A 137 -4.99 -5.70 -19.14
N SER A 138 -6.27 -6.04 -19.07
CA SER A 138 -7.35 -5.35 -19.78
C SER A 138 -7.82 -4.07 -19.09
N ARG A 139 -7.44 -3.87 -17.81
CA ARG A 139 -7.88 -2.71 -17.02
C ARG A 139 -7.24 -1.42 -17.51
N THR A 140 -8.06 -0.38 -17.51
CA THR A 140 -7.65 0.98 -17.79
C THR A 140 -7.97 1.84 -16.58
N VAL A 141 -7.16 2.88 -16.38
CA VAL A 141 -7.32 3.88 -15.33
C VAL A 141 -7.21 5.24 -15.99
N THR A 142 -7.99 6.21 -15.51
CA THR A 142 -7.94 7.59 -16.00
C THR A 142 -6.67 8.27 -15.51
N PRO A 143 -5.71 8.66 -16.38
CA PRO A 143 -4.41 9.12 -15.91
C PRO A 143 -4.42 10.43 -15.12
N ALA A 144 -5.35 11.33 -15.44
CA ALA A 144 -5.47 12.63 -14.78
C ALA A 144 -6.02 12.51 -13.35
N ASN A 145 -6.86 11.51 -13.08
CA ASN A 145 -7.52 11.33 -11.80
C ASN A 145 -8.01 9.88 -11.63
N PRO A 146 -7.32 9.04 -10.84
CA PRO A 146 -7.68 7.64 -10.64
C PRO A 146 -8.80 7.43 -9.60
N TRP A 147 -9.45 8.50 -9.12
CA TRP A 147 -10.39 8.43 -8.00
C TRP A 147 -11.56 7.47 -8.24
N THR A 148 -12.20 7.58 -9.40
CA THR A 148 -13.32 6.68 -9.76
C THR A 148 -12.83 5.24 -9.87
N ASP A 149 -11.70 5.01 -10.54
CA ASP A 149 -11.10 3.68 -10.70
C ASP A 149 -10.74 3.04 -9.35
N THR A 150 -10.24 3.86 -8.41
CA THR A 150 -9.92 3.46 -7.03
C THR A 150 -11.18 3.04 -6.27
N LEU A 151 -12.26 3.83 -6.37
CA LEU A 151 -13.54 3.49 -5.73
C LEU A 151 -14.13 2.21 -6.34
N ASP A 152 -14.01 2.02 -7.65
CA ASP A 152 -14.51 0.83 -8.32
C ASP A 152 -13.72 -0.42 -7.91
N HIS A 153 -12.41 -0.30 -7.68
CA HIS A 153 -11.60 -1.38 -7.08
C HIS A 153 -12.11 -1.80 -5.70
N ILE A 154 -12.30 -0.83 -4.82
CA ILE A 154 -12.79 -1.07 -3.46
C ILE A 154 -14.21 -1.65 -3.48
N ARG A 155 -15.08 -1.18 -4.39
CA ARG A 155 -16.44 -1.73 -4.56
C ARG A 155 -16.42 -3.19 -5.02
N ARG A 156 -15.59 -3.54 -6.02
CA ARG A 156 -15.45 -4.93 -6.47
C ARG A 156 -14.98 -5.85 -5.35
N SER A 157 -14.04 -5.38 -4.52
CA SER A 157 -13.58 -6.14 -3.35
C SER A 157 -14.66 -6.27 -2.28
N ASN A 158 -15.39 -5.17 -1.98
CA ASN A 158 -16.47 -5.18 -1.00
C ASN A 158 -17.62 -6.12 -1.38
N GLN A 159 -17.97 -6.21 -2.66
CA GLN A 159 -18.97 -7.17 -3.19
C GLN A 159 -18.62 -8.64 -2.91
N LYS A 160 -17.37 -8.92 -2.52
CA LYS A 160 -16.87 -10.27 -2.28
C LYS A 160 -16.82 -10.64 -0.80
N VAL A 161 -17.22 -9.72 0.09
CA VAL A 161 -17.29 -9.95 1.55
C VAL A 161 -18.26 -11.08 1.86
N GLU A 162 -19.52 -10.97 1.46
CA GLU A 162 -20.53 -12.00 1.77
C GLU A 162 -20.22 -13.36 1.11
N PRO A 163 -19.82 -13.42 -0.19
CA PRO A 163 -19.33 -14.66 -0.78
C PRO A 163 -18.20 -15.33 -0.01
N LEU A 164 -17.24 -14.56 0.52
CA LEU A 164 -16.15 -15.08 1.34
C LEU A 164 -16.68 -15.72 2.64
N TYR A 165 -17.61 -15.06 3.32
CA TYR A 165 -18.26 -15.58 4.52
C TYR A 165 -19.11 -16.83 4.26
N ILE A 166 -19.80 -16.90 3.13
CA ILE A 166 -20.53 -18.10 2.69
C ILE A 166 -19.55 -19.26 2.49
N MET A 167 -18.42 -19.02 1.81
CA MET A 167 -17.41 -20.05 1.59
C MET A 167 -16.80 -20.58 2.89
N GLU A 168 -16.57 -19.71 3.87
CA GLU A 168 -16.09 -20.11 5.20
C GLU A 168 -17.14 -20.96 5.93
N ARG A 169 -18.39 -20.48 6.01
CA ARG A 169 -19.49 -21.20 6.66
C ARG A 169 -19.69 -22.59 6.06
N ASP A 170 -19.63 -22.70 4.74
CA ASP A 170 -19.89 -23.94 4.00
C ASP A 170 -18.64 -24.83 3.90
N GLY A 171 -17.49 -24.38 4.43
CA GLY A 171 -16.22 -25.11 4.41
C GLY A 171 -15.62 -25.30 3.02
N THR A 172 -16.04 -24.48 2.05
CA THR A 172 -15.56 -24.53 0.65
C THR A 172 -14.34 -23.64 0.42
N LEU A 173 -14.06 -22.70 1.34
CA LEU A 173 -12.91 -21.79 1.26
C LEU A 173 -11.55 -22.51 1.21
N LYS A 174 -11.43 -23.67 1.86
CA LYS A 174 -10.20 -24.48 1.90
C LYS A 174 -10.04 -25.42 0.70
N ARG A 175 -10.96 -25.38 -0.26
CA ARG A 175 -11.01 -26.28 -1.43
C ARG A 175 -10.73 -25.49 -2.72
N ASP A 176 -10.79 -26.17 -3.87
CA ASP A 176 -10.57 -25.56 -5.19
C ASP A 176 -11.43 -24.32 -5.45
N ALA A 177 -12.68 -24.31 -4.98
CA ALA A 177 -13.55 -23.14 -5.09
C ALA A 177 -12.99 -21.92 -4.35
N GLY A 178 -12.46 -22.11 -3.15
CA GLY A 178 -11.78 -21.06 -2.41
C GLY A 178 -10.44 -20.66 -3.01
N LYS A 179 -9.67 -21.62 -3.55
CA LYS A 179 -8.45 -21.32 -4.32
C LYS A 179 -8.76 -20.40 -5.51
N ALA A 180 -9.80 -20.71 -6.27
CA ALA A 180 -10.25 -19.89 -7.38
C ALA A 180 -10.70 -18.50 -6.91
N PHE A 181 -11.44 -18.42 -5.80
CA PHE A 181 -11.88 -17.15 -5.23
C PHE A 181 -10.72 -16.25 -4.81
N ILE A 182 -9.74 -16.78 -4.06
CA ILE A 182 -8.58 -16.00 -3.61
C ILE A 182 -7.67 -15.65 -4.80
N SER A 183 -7.49 -16.56 -5.77
CA SER A 183 -6.77 -16.25 -7.02
C SER A 183 -7.39 -15.05 -7.73
N GLU A 184 -8.72 -15.02 -7.82
CA GLU A 184 -9.44 -13.95 -8.48
C GLU A 184 -9.23 -12.61 -7.78
N ARG A 185 -9.20 -12.57 -6.44
CA ARG A 185 -8.86 -11.36 -5.68
C ARG A 185 -7.43 -10.89 -5.94
N LEU A 186 -6.46 -11.80 -5.88
CA LEU A 186 -5.04 -11.48 -6.11
C LEU A 186 -4.81 -10.96 -7.53
N ILE A 187 -5.48 -11.56 -8.52
CA ILE A 187 -5.42 -11.12 -9.93
C ILE A 187 -6.11 -9.76 -10.10
N ASP A 188 -7.28 -9.52 -9.48
CA ASP A 188 -7.97 -8.23 -9.56
C ASP A 188 -7.11 -7.07 -9.00
N GLY A 189 -6.44 -7.31 -7.87
CA GLY A 189 -5.47 -6.37 -7.29
C GLY A 189 -4.27 -6.14 -8.20
N ALA A 190 -3.66 -7.20 -8.73
CA ALA A 190 -2.51 -7.10 -9.62
C ALA A 190 -2.83 -6.38 -10.94
N GLU A 191 -3.98 -6.64 -11.55
CA GLU A 191 -4.41 -5.94 -12.77
C GLU A 191 -4.71 -4.47 -12.52
N THR A 192 -5.35 -4.14 -11.40
CA THR A 192 -5.62 -2.76 -11.01
C THR A 192 -4.31 -1.99 -10.78
N LEU A 193 -3.36 -2.61 -10.08
CA LEU A 193 -2.03 -2.04 -9.87
C LEU A 193 -1.28 -1.81 -11.18
N ALA A 194 -1.32 -2.78 -12.10
CA ALA A 194 -0.69 -2.65 -13.41
C ALA A 194 -1.29 -1.49 -14.22
N ALA A 195 -2.62 -1.34 -14.19
CA ALA A 195 -3.31 -0.23 -14.87
C ALA A 195 -2.95 1.13 -14.25
N LEU A 196 -2.86 1.21 -12.91
CA LEU A 196 -2.41 2.42 -12.20
C LEU A 196 -0.97 2.79 -12.58
N TYR A 197 -0.03 1.84 -12.60
CA TYR A 197 1.35 2.12 -13.04
C TYR A 197 1.42 2.57 -14.49
N LYS A 198 0.67 1.92 -15.38
CA LYS A 198 0.59 2.33 -16.79
C LYS A 198 0.08 3.76 -16.92
N ALA A 199 -1.02 4.11 -16.23
CA ALA A 199 -1.59 5.44 -16.26
C ALA A 199 -0.63 6.51 -15.68
N ALA A 200 0.06 6.20 -14.58
CA ALA A 200 1.07 7.08 -14.00
C ALA A 200 2.27 7.29 -14.95
N TRP A 201 2.71 6.23 -15.63
CA TRP A 201 3.75 6.32 -16.66
C TRP A 201 3.31 7.19 -17.84
N GLU A 202 2.12 6.95 -18.40
CA GLU A 202 1.61 7.70 -19.54
C GLU A 202 1.42 9.19 -19.24
N SER A 203 1.08 9.54 -18.00
CA SER A 203 0.87 10.93 -17.55
C SER A 203 2.11 11.62 -16.94
N SER A 204 3.28 10.97 -16.95
CA SER A 204 4.52 11.51 -16.36
C SER A 204 5.55 12.00 -17.40
N GLY A 205 5.16 12.11 -18.67
CA GLY A 205 6.06 12.64 -19.70
C GLY A 205 6.37 14.13 -19.45
N PRO A 206 7.65 14.53 -19.30
CA PRO A 206 8.01 15.92 -19.09
C PRO A 206 7.76 16.74 -20.36
N THR A 207 7.22 17.95 -20.19
CA THR A 207 7.20 18.97 -21.23
C THR A 207 8.54 19.72 -21.28
N GLU A 208 8.79 20.46 -22.35
CA GLU A 208 9.93 21.37 -22.42
C GLU A 208 9.92 22.39 -21.28
N GLN A 209 8.72 22.89 -20.92
CA GLN A 209 8.56 23.82 -19.80
C GLN A 209 8.93 23.18 -18.46
N ASP A 210 8.63 21.88 -18.25
CA ASP A 210 9.01 21.16 -17.02
C ASP A 210 10.53 21.06 -16.91
N ILE A 211 11.21 20.71 -18.01
CA ILE A 211 12.68 20.62 -18.07
C ILE A 211 13.31 21.99 -17.80
N LEU A 212 12.84 23.04 -18.47
CA LEU A 212 13.32 24.41 -18.26
C LEU A 212 13.09 24.89 -16.83
N SER A 213 11.93 24.57 -16.24
CA SER A 213 11.62 24.90 -14.85
C SER A 213 12.52 24.14 -13.89
N PHE A 214 12.75 22.85 -14.13
CA PHE A 214 13.67 22.04 -13.33
C PHE A 214 15.08 22.63 -13.33
N LEU A 215 15.64 22.93 -14.51
CA LEU A 215 16.96 23.55 -14.64
C LEU A 215 17.03 24.92 -13.96
N LYS A 216 15.97 25.73 -14.07
CA LYS A 216 15.89 27.06 -13.44
C LYS A 216 15.99 26.97 -11.91
N PHE A 217 15.26 26.05 -11.29
CA PHE A 217 15.17 25.94 -9.82
C PHE A 217 16.17 24.96 -9.20
N ASN A 218 16.73 24.05 -9.99
CA ASN A 218 17.70 23.04 -9.58
C ASN A 218 19.07 23.30 -10.21
N ASN A 219 19.38 24.57 -10.48
CA ASN A 219 20.60 24.95 -11.14
C ASN A 219 21.77 24.68 -10.18
N LEU A 220 22.71 23.83 -10.59
CA LEU A 220 23.96 23.56 -9.89
C LEU A 220 24.89 24.77 -10.05
N ARG A 221 24.49 25.96 -9.57
CA ARG A 221 25.44 27.06 -9.47
C ARG A 221 26.42 26.67 -8.38
N SER A 222 27.70 26.53 -8.74
CA SER A 222 28.75 26.17 -7.78
C SER A 222 28.84 27.14 -6.59
N GLU A 223 28.34 28.37 -6.74
CA GLU A 223 28.22 29.38 -5.68
C GLU A 223 27.31 28.99 -4.50
N LEU A 224 26.40 28.02 -4.68
CA LEU A 224 25.46 27.56 -3.65
C LEU A 224 25.78 26.16 -3.10
N LEU A 225 26.78 25.48 -3.66
CA LEU A 225 27.31 24.24 -3.10
C LEU A 225 28.26 24.62 -1.94
N PRO A 226 28.10 24.07 -0.72
CA PRO A 226 29.06 24.32 0.34
C PRO A 226 30.45 23.90 -0.15
N ALA A 227 31.39 24.84 -0.11
CA ALA A 227 32.76 24.60 -0.53
C ALA A 227 33.34 23.45 0.30
N SER A 228 33.63 22.33 -0.39
CA SER A 228 34.29 21.13 0.13
C SER A 228 33.61 20.43 1.31
N ALA A 229 33.24 19.17 1.09
CA ALA A 229 33.31 18.19 2.17
C ALA A 229 34.70 18.29 2.81
N HIS A 230 34.74 18.51 4.12
CA HIS A 230 35.96 18.66 4.91
C HIS A 230 37.06 17.69 4.47
N PRO A 231 38.33 18.12 4.35
CA PRO A 231 39.41 17.17 4.22
C PRO A 231 39.37 16.24 5.43
N ALA A 232 39.51 14.94 5.20
CA ALA A 232 39.60 13.94 6.27
C ALA A 232 40.61 14.42 7.32
N PRO A 233 40.29 14.36 8.62
CA PRO A 233 41.19 14.86 9.64
C PRO A 233 42.51 14.08 9.58
N SER A 234 43.59 14.80 9.27
CA SER A 234 44.97 14.34 9.37
C SER A 234 45.38 14.26 10.85
N GLY A 235 44.84 13.29 11.56
CA GLY A 235 45.23 12.94 12.92
C GLY A 235 45.53 11.44 13.02
N PRO A 236 46.49 11.03 13.85
CA PRO A 236 46.72 9.60 14.09
C PRO A 236 45.46 8.99 14.72
N PRO A 237 45.17 7.70 14.46
CA PRO A 237 43.97 7.07 15.00
C PRO A 237 44.00 7.10 16.54
N PRO A 238 42.87 7.40 17.20
CA PRO A 238 42.82 7.38 18.66
C PRO A 238 43.08 5.96 19.16
N ALA A 239 44.05 5.84 20.06
CA ALA A 239 44.39 4.60 20.74
C ALA A 239 43.25 4.20 21.70
N GLY A 240 42.68 3.01 21.45
CA GLY A 240 42.13 2.13 22.47
C GLY A 240 40.85 2.56 23.19
N ALA A 241 39.74 1.91 22.83
CA ALA A 241 38.78 1.39 23.82
C ALA A 241 37.93 0.31 23.14
N ALA A 242 38.45 -0.93 23.14
CA ALA A 242 37.58 -2.08 23.00
C ALA A 242 36.77 -2.18 24.31
N SER A 243 35.44 -2.18 24.21
CA SER A 243 34.61 -2.78 25.25
C SER A 243 33.54 -3.65 24.60
N PRO A 244 33.38 -4.89 25.08
CA PRO A 244 32.54 -5.89 24.44
C PRO A 244 31.06 -5.63 24.72
N ILE A 245 30.23 -5.94 23.72
CA ILE A 245 28.78 -5.95 23.82
C ILE A 245 28.39 -7.01 24.86
N GLY A 246 27.90 -6.57 26.01
CA GLY A 246 27.32 -7.44 27.04
C GLY A 246 25.95 -7.96 26.60
N ALA A 247 25.75 -9.27 26.70
CA ALA A 247 24.47 -9.94 26.48
C ALA A 247 23.39 -9.46 27.48
N PRO A 248 22.10 -9.45 27.11
CA PRO A 248 21.03 -9.02 28.01
C PRO A 248 20.78 -10.05 29.12
N ALA A 249 20.69 -9.56 30.35
CA ALA A 249 20.41 -10.35 31.54
C ALA A 249 18.95 -10.86 31.55
N THR A 250 18.77 -12.15 31.79
CA THR A 250 17.49 -12.79 32.08
C THR A 250 17.11 -12.53 33.53
N THR A 251 15.97 -11.88 33.77
CA THR A 251 15.33 -11.81 35.10
C THR A 251 14.32 -12.95 35.25
N PRO A 252 14.37 -13.77 36.31
CA PRO A 252 13.35 -14.78 36.57
C PRO A 252 12.10 -14.13 37.21
N ALA A 253 10.93 -14.64 36.85
CA ALA A 253 9.64 -14.24 37.41
C ALA A 253 9.52 -14.67 38.90
N PRO A 254 8.87 -13.88 39.76
CA PRO A 254 8.57 -14.32 41.12
C PRO A 254 7.34 -15.23 41.13
N ALA A 255 7.46 -16.34 41.87
CA ALA A 255 6.35 -17.23 42.18
C ALA A 255 5.35 -16.57 43.14
N LYS A 256 4.06 -16.60 42.77
CA LYS A 256 2.91 -16.92 43.62
C LYS A 256 1.67 -17.12 42.75
#